data_AF-A0A1V2QWV3-F1
#
_entry.id   AF-A0A1V2QWV3-F1
#
_cell.length_a   1.000
_cell.length_b   1.000
_cell.length_c   1.000
_cell.angle_alpha   90.00
_cell.angle_beta   90.00
_cell.angle_gamma   90.00
#
_symmetry.space_group_name_H-M   'P 1'
#
loop_
_entity.id
_entity.type
_entity.pdbx_description
1 polymer ?
#
loop_
_entity_poly.entity_id
_entity_poly.type
_entity_poly.pdbx_seq_one_letter_code
_entity_poly.pdbx_strand_id
1 'polypeptide(L)'
;MGNGFPTAKFFRIVNEDTGLCLAAAHGGTTHGAQQAQDVWTGETGYIPYSHTNDQVLAVRKPKGSRDEVWFFCELESHNEPWWHLVNADKDKRSPFALHVGPLDGFSQPVGLGLYGWGREGQTQWKARDEMFWPGSHQDKVVTLLSDGHGNHRAVVAPRGTANQTWRFEEVDLPGEAVPVRKKGQYAVREGQEASKWYDEY
;
A
#
# COMPACT_ATOMS: atom_id res chain seq x y z
N MET A 1 17.95 -3.77 2.48
CA MET A 1 18.60 -3.06 1.35
C MET A 1 17.44 -2.61 0.48
N GLY A 2 17.09 -1.32 0.50
CA GLY A 2 15.73 -0.81 0.19
C GLY A 2 15.17 -1.00 -1.21
N ASN A 3 15.79 -1.82 -2.06
CA ASN A 3 15.47 -1.94 -3.48
C ASN A 3 15.26 -0.57 -4.16
N GLY A 4 16.04 0.45 -3.77
CA GLY A 4 15.96 1.82 -4.29
C GLY A 4 14.93 2.74 -3.61
N PHE A 5 14.19 2.27 -2.61
CA PHE A 5 13.29 3.09 -1.80
C PHE A 5 13.94 3.54 -0.48
N PRO A 6 13.44 4.63 0.15
CA PRO A 6 13.83 5.01 1.51
C PRO A 6 13.48 3.90 2.52
N THR A 7 14.50 3.39 3.24
CA THR A 7 14.37 2.34 4.26
C THR A 7 14.18 2.93 5.64
N ALA A 8 13.39 2.27 6.51
CA ALA A 8 13.11 2.72 7.87
C ALA A 8 12.58 4.17 7.96
N LYS A 9 11.96 4.64 6.87
CA LYS A 9 11.42 5.99 6.71
C LYS A 9 10.03 5.90 6.09
N PHE A 10 9.17 6.80 6.53
CA PHE A 10 7.93 7.09 5.83
C PHE A 10 8.21 8.09 4.70
N PHE A 11 7.48 8.00 3.60
CA PHE A 11 7.63 8.90 2.46
C PHE A 11 6.34 9.06 1.67
N ARG A 12 6.23 10.17 0.94
CA ARG A 12 5.22 10.38 -0.11
C ARG A 12 5.82 9.99 -1.46
N ILE A 13 5.03 9.32 -2.29
CA ILE A 13 5.41 8.97 -3.66
C ILE A 13 4.79 10.00 -4.59
N VAL A 14 5.59 10.93 -5.10
CA VAL A 14 5.14 12.08 -5.89
C VAL A 14 5.66 11.96 -7.32
N ASN A 15 4.79 12.03 -8.31
CA ASN A 15 5.21 12.05 -9.70
C ASN A 15 5.91 13.39 -10.01
N GLU A 16 7.11 13.34 -10.56
CA GLU A 16 7.92 14.54 -10.82
C GLU A 16 7.27 15.46 -11.85
N ASP A 17 6.73 14.89 -12.92
CA ASP A 17 6.20 15.66 -14.05
C ASP A 17 4.89 16.39 -13.70
N THR A 18 4.06 15.81 -12.85
CA THR A 18 2.71 16.33 -12.54
C THR A 18 2.56 16.90 -11.13
N GLY A 19 3.49 16.59 -10.22
CA GLY A 19 3.38 16.93 -8.79
C GLY A 19 2.24 16.20 -8.07
N LEU A 20 1.63 15.18 -8.69
CA LEU A 20 0.56 14.38 -8.08
C LEU A 20 1.17 13.21 -7.30
N CYS A 21 0.61 12.92 -6.12
CA CYS A 21 1.03 11.80 -5.29
C CYS A 21 0.06 10.62 -5.35
N LEU A 22 0.61 9.44 -5.06
CA LEU A 22 -0.17 8.26 -4.75
C LEU A 22 -0.74 8.38 -3.33
N ALA A 23 -2.04 8.13 -3.20
CA ALA A 23 -2.74 8.13 -1.93
C ALA A 23 -3.68 6.93 -1.84
N ALA A 24 -3.89 6.44 -0.62
CA ALA A 24 -5.06 5.63 -0.33
C ALA A 24 -6.29 6.53 -0.22
N ALA A 25 -7.43 6.06 -0.70
CA ALA A 25 -8.70 6.73 -0.49
C ALA A 25 -9.75 5.72 -0.05
N HIS A 26 -10.74 6.21 0.71
CA HIS A 26 -11.86 5.38 1.12
C HIS A 26 -12.68 4.94 -0.10
N GLY A 27 -12.72 3.64 -0.35
CA GLY A 27 -13.39 2.99 -1.48
C GLY A 27 -14.78 2.45 -1.15
N GLY A 28 -15.18 2.42 0.13
CA GLY A 28 -16.52 2.05 0.56
C GLY A 28 -16.57 1.15 1.80
N THR A 29 -17.79 0.73 2.13
CA THR A 29 -18.08 -0.18 3.25
C THR A 29 -18.59 -1.51 2.72
N THR A 30 -17.93 -2.59 3.10
CA THR A 30 -18.35 -3.96 2.79
C THR A 30 -19.17 -4.50 3.95
N HIS A 31 -20.33 -5.09 3.64
CA HIS A 31 -21.22 -5.72 4.62
C HIS A 31 -21.09 -7.25 4.52
N GLY A 32 -21.03 -7.93 5.66
CA GLY A 32 -20.94 -9.38 5.72
C GLY A 32 -21.67 -9.94 6.94
N ALA A 33 -21.72 -11.27 7.03
CA ALA A 33 -22.21 -11.98 8.19
C ALA A 33 -21.24 -13.11 8.54
N GLN A 34 -20.80 -13.18 9.79
CA GLN A 34 -19.92 -14.24 10.27
C GLN A 34 -20.75 -15.23 11.07
N GLN A 35 -20.57 -16.52 10.80
CA GLN A 35 -21.13 -17.55 11.67
C GLN A 35 -20.40 -17.49 13.01
N ALA A 36 -21.15 -17.22 14.07
CA ALA A 36 -20.65 -17.18 15.44
C ALA A 36 -21.36 -18.27 16.24
N GLN A 37 -20.60 -18.89 17.13
CA GLN A 37 -21.13 -19.84 18.08
C GLN A 37 -21.12 -19.19 19.46
N ASP A 38 -22.27 -19.16 20.11
CA ASP A 38 -22.35 -18.71 21.48
C ASP A 38 -21.67 -19.74 22.39
N VAL A 39 -20.66 -19.29 23.14
CA VAL A 39 -19.77 -20.15 23.93
C VAL A 39 -20.50 -20.80 25.11
N TRP A 40 -21.64 -20.25 25.54
CA TRP A 40 -22.38 -20.69 26.73
C TRP A 40 -23.58 -21.59 26.40
N THR A 41 -24.21 -21.36 25.24
CA THR A 41 -25.42 -22.07 24.80
C THR A 41 -25.14 -23.04 23.64
N GLY A 42 -24.00 -22.91 22.96
CA GLY A 42 -23.62 -23.74 21.83
C GLY A 42 -24.40 -23.45 20.54
N GLU A 43 -25.34 -22.49 20.58
CA GLU A 43 -26.13 -22.08 19.43
C GLU A 43 -25.25 -21.42 18.37
N THR A 44 -25.49 -21.78 17.11
CA THR A 44 -24.84 -21.14 15.97
C THR A 44 -25.77 -20.10 15.36
N GLY A 45 -25.29 -18.86 15.27
CA GLY A 45 -25.98 -17.73 14.67
C GLY A 45 -25.10 -17.00 13.67
N TYR A 46 -25.68 -16.06 12.94
CA TYR A 46 -24.93 -15.16 12.08
C TYR A 46 -24.90 -13.76 12.70
N ILE A 47 -23.69 -13.25 12.95
CA ILE A 47 -23.49 -11.87 13.40
C ILE A 47 -23.25 -11.00 12.16
N PRO A 48 -24.17 -10.08 11.83
CA PRO A 48 -23.92 -9.12 10.76
C PRO A 48 -22.81 -8.18 11.19
N TYR A 49 -21.90 -7.89 10.26
CA TYR A 49 -20.84 -6.93 10.45
C TYR A 49 -20.72 -6.02 9.22
N SER A 50 -20.28 -4.80 9.43
CA SER A 50 -19.86 -3.88 8.37
C SER A 50 -18.38 -3.53 8.57
N HIS A 51 -17.61 -3.49 7.49
CA HIS A 51 -16.20 -3.16 7.51
C HIS A 51 -15.90 -2.04 6.51
N THR A 52 -15.35 -0.95 7.03
CA THR A 52 -15.00 0.28 6.31
C THR A 52 -13.64 0.12 5.61
N ASN A 53 -13.45 -0.92 4.81
CA ASN A 53 -12.09 -1.42 4.51
C ASN A 53 -11.74 -1.61 3.04
N ASP A 54 -12.55 -1.20 2.08
CA ASP A 54 -12.02 -1.13 0.71
C ASP A 54 -11.29 0.20 0.59
N GLN A 55 -9.96 0.16 0.50
CA GLN A 55 -9.17 1.30 0.06
C GLN A 55 -8.95 1.20 -1.44
N VAL A 56 -9.14 2.32 -2.15
CA VAL A 56 -8.81 2.45 -3.57
C VAL A 56 -7.59 3.32 -3.73
N LEU A 57 -6.78 3.02 -4.74
CA LEU A 57 -5.65 3.88 -5.09
C LEU A 57 -6.19 5.17 -5.72
N ALA A 58 -5.81 6.30 -5.15
CA ALA A 58 -6.09 7.62 -5.68
C ALA A 58 -4.80 8.31 -6.14
N VAL A 59 -4.95 9.20 -7.10
CA VAL A 59 -3.90 10.12 -7.55
C VAL A 59 -4.41 11.54 -7.35
N ARG A 60 -3.66 12.35 -6.61
CA ARG A 60 -4.11 13.71 -6.26
C ARG A 60 -2.95 14.62 -5.90
N LYS A 61 -3.21 15.92 -5.77
CA LYS A 61 -2.22 16.85 -5.21
C LYS A 61 -1.96 16.54 -3.73
N PRO A 62 -0.70 16.56 -3.27
CA PRO A 62 -0.38 16.37 -1.87
C PRO A 62 -1.12 17.36 -0.97
N LYS A 63 -1.73 16.85 0.10
CA LYS A 63 -2.39 17.60 1.16
C LYS A 63 -1.66 17.46 2.50
N GLY A 64 -0.63 16.62 2.57
CA GLY A 64 0.09 16.34 3.82
C GLY A 64 -0.70 15.46 4.78
N SER A 65 -1.66 14.69 4.25
CA SER A 65 -2.48 13.76 5.02
C SER A 65 -1.84 12.37 5.06
N ARG A 66 -2.17 11.61 6.10
CA ARG A 66 -1.58 10.30 6.39
C ARG A 66 -1.76 9.29 5.26
N ASP A 67 -2.89 9.33 4.57
CA ASP A 67 -3.23 8.45 3.45
C ASP A 67 -2.34 8.64 2.22
N GLU A 68 -1.54 9.70 2.17
CA GLU A 68 -0.51 9.95 1.15
C GLU A 68 0.85 9.34 1.51
N VAL A 69 0.98 8.83 2.74
CA VAL A 69 2.24 8.39 3.32
C VAL A 69 2.38 6.88 3.17
N TRP A 70 3.57 6.46 2.77
CA TRP A 70 3.95 5.09 2.48
C TRP A 70 5.22 4.74 3.24
N PHE A 71 5.50 3.45 3.38
CA PHE A 71 6.81 2.95 3.74
C PHE A 71 7.15 1.72 2.92
N PHE A 72 8.44 1.47 2.75
CA PHE A 72 8.93 0.25 2.13
C PHE A 72 9.10 -0.81 3.22
N CYS A 73 8.27 -1.85 3.15
CA CYS A 73 8.41 -3.02 3.98
C CYS A 73 9.57 -3.87 3.45
N GLU A 74 10.46 -4.30 4.35
CA GLU A 74 11.57 -5.22 4.06
C GLU A 74 11.52 -6.46 4.96
N LEU A 75 10.35 -6.80 5.49
CA LEU A 75 10.19 -7.94 6.38
C LEU A 75 10.45 -9.27 5.65
N GLU A 76 10.75 -10.31 6.41
CA GLU A 76 10.78 -11.68 5.91
C GLU A 76 9.69 -12.49 6.60
N SER A 77 8.97 -13.31 5.83
CA SER A 77 7.99 -14.26 6.36
C SER A 77 8.16 -15.59 5.65
N HIS A 78 8.29 -16.69 6.39
CA HIS A 78 8.50 -18.04 5.84
C HIS A 78 9.66 -18.12 4.81
N ASN A 79 10.76 -17.40 5.06
CA ASN A 79 11.92 -17.26 4.16
C ASN A 79 11.64 -16.56 2.82
N GLU A 80 10.50 -15.87 2.70
CA GLU A 80 10.19 -15.03 1.55
C GLU A 80 10.31 -13.55 1.93
N PRO A 81 11.07 -12.75 1.16
CA PRO A 81 11.14 -11.32 1.38
C PRO A 81 9.82 -10.65 1.01
N TRP A 82 9.39 -9.72 1.85
CA TRP A 82 8.19 -8.91 1.70
C TRP A 82 8.60 -7.49 1.30
N TRP A 83 8.98 -7.30 0.04
CA TRP A 83 9.39 -6.01 -0.53
C TRP A 83 8.17 -5.22 -1.04
N HIS A 84 7.32 -4.82 -0.11
CA HIS A 84 6.04 -4.20 -0.41
C HIS A 84 6.05 -2.69 -0.12
N LEU A 85 5.35 -1.91 -0.95
CA LEU A 85 5.03 -0.53 -0.65
C LEU A 85 3.72 -0.50 0.13
N VAL A 86 3.78 -0.17 1.41
CA VAL A 86 2.64 -0.24 2.34
C VAL A 86 2.19 1.17 2.68
N ASN A 87 0.89 1.43 2.62
CA ASN A 87 0.32 2.69 3.03
C ASN A 87 0.30 2.81 4.57
N ALA A 88 0.66 3.98 5.08
CA ALA A 88 0.72 4.23 6.51
C ALA A 88 -0.69 4.34 7.14
N ASP A 89 -1.71 4.69 6.36
CA ASP A 89 -3.08 4.81 6.81
C ASP A 89 -3.74 3.43 6.95
N LYS A 90 -3.51 2.80 8.11
CA LYS A 90 -4.14 1.55 8.52
C LYS A 90 -5.21 1.78 9.57
N ASP A 91 -6.27 0.98 9.49
CA ASP A 91 -7.15 0.77 10.64
C ASP A 91 -6.54 -0.30 11.58
N LYS A 92 -7.25 -0.62 12.66
CA LYS A 92 -6.81 -1.66 13.62
C LYS A 92 -6.74 -3.08 13.03
N ARG A 93 -7.22 -3.31 11.80
CA ARG A 93 -7.43 -4.64 11.22
C ARG A 93 -6.61 -4.90 9.97
N SER A 94 -6.34 -3.90 9.14
CA SER A 94 -5.76 -4.11 7.81
C SER A 94 -5.06 -2.85 7.28
N PRO A 95 -3.72 -2.88 7.17
CA PRO A 95 -2.98 -2.02 6.25
C PRO A 95 -3.11 -2.51 4.79
N PHE A 96 -2.84 -1.62 3.84
CA PHE A 96 -2.90 -1.89 2.40
C PHE A 96 -1.54 -1.69 1.73
N ALA A 97 -1.22 -2.56 0.78
CA ALA A 97 -0.02 -2.49 -0.03
C ALA A 97 -0.38 -2.12 -1.48
N LEU A 98 0.51 -1.36 -2.14
CA LEU A 98 0.41 -1.08 -3.56
C LEU A 98 0.56 -2.39 -4.34
N HIS A 99 -0.36 -2.64 -5.26
CA HIS A 99 -0.42 -3.88 -6.01
C HIS A 99 -0.71 -3.62 -7.49
N VAL A 100 -0.15 -4.48 -8.32
CA VAL A 100 -0.51 -4.62 -9.72
C VAL A 100 -0.86 -6.08 -9.98
N GLY A 101 -1.94 -6.30 -10.72
CA GLY A 101 -2.31 -7.62 -11.18
C GLY A 101 -1.30 -8.20 -12.17
N PRO A 102 -1.60 -9.36 -12.76
CA PRO A 102 -0.70 -10.00 -13.73
C PRO A 102 -0.34 -9.06 -14.87
N LEU A 103 0.95 -8.99 -15.20
CA LEU A 103 1.47 -8.11 -16.26
C LEU A 103 1.69 -8.81 -17.59
N ASP A 104 1.80 -10.12 -17.58
CA ASP A 104 2.08 -10.92 -18.77
C ASP A 104 0.77 -11.41 -19.37
N GLY A 105 0.65 -11.31 -20.70
CA GLY A 105 -0.57 -11.70 -21.42
C GLY A 105 -1.70 -10.66 -21.43
N PHE A 106 -1.48 -9.46 -20.90
CA PHE A 106 -2.48 -8.37 -20.89
C PHE A 106 -2.10 -7.24 -21.86
N SER A 107 -3.11 -6.60 -22.44
CA SER A 107 -2.93 -5.35 -23.17
C SER A 107 -2.50 -4.26 -22.20
N GLN A 108 -1.27 -3.77 -22.36
CA GLN A 108 -0.76 -2.67 -21.56
C GLN A 108 -1.47 -1.36 -21.94
N PRO A 109 -1.70 -0.44 -20.99
CA PRO A 109 -1.22 -0.40 -19.59
C PRO A 109 -2.08 -1.18 -18.58
N VAL A 110 -1.46 -1.68 -17.49
CA VAL A 110 -2.16 -2.40 -16.40
C VAL A 110 -2.37 -1.48 -15.20
N GLY A 111 -3.61 -1.40 -14.70
CA GLY A 111 -3.97 -0.52 -13.57
C GLY A 111 -3.29 -0.92 -12.25
N LEU A 112 -2.85 0.08 -11.49
CA LEU A 112 -2.45 -0.11 -10.10
C LEU A 112 -3.67 -0.07 -9.16
N GLY A 113 -3.56 -0.77 -8.05
CA GLY A 113 -4.56 -0.78 -7.00
C GLY A 113 -3.95 -0.99 -5.61
N LEU A 114 -4.83 -1.19 -4.65
CA LEU A 114 -4.47 -1.53 -3.27
C LEU A 114 -4.91 -2.95 -2.95
N TYR A 115 -4.07 -3.67 -2.21
CA TYR A 115 -4.34 -5.03 -1.77
C TYR A 115 -3.95 -5.18 -0.31
N GLY A 116 -4.81 -5.75 0.53
CA GLY A 116 -4.57 -5.82 1.98
C GLY A 116 -3.24 -6.51 2.30
N TRP A 117 -2.33 -5.86 3.03
CA TRP A 117 -0.93 -6.25 3.22
C TRP A 117 -0.75 -7.64 3.85
N GLY A 118 0.28 -8.36 3.40
CA GLY A 118 0.65 -9.68 3.91
C GLY A 118 -0.13 -10.85 3.29
N ARG A 119 -0.77 -10.61 2.15
CA ARG A 119 -1.42 -11.65 1.33
C ARG A 119 -0.41 -12.26 0.36
N GLU A 120 -0.62 -13.53 0.04
CA GLU A 120 0.11 -14.22 -1.03
C GLU A 120 -0.09 -13.53 -2.38
N GLY A 121 0.94 -13.53 -3.23
CA GLY A 121 0.91 -12.91 -4.56
C GLY A 121 1.03 -11.39 -4.56
N GLN A 122 1.38 -10.77 -3.43
CA GLN A 122 1.61 -9.33 -3.37
C GLN A 122 2.79 -8.88 -4.22
N THR A 123 2.63 -7.70 -4.82
CA THR A 123 3.64 -7.13 -5.70
C THR A 123 4.90 -6.81 -4.90
N GLN A 124 6.02 -7.35 -5.38
CA GLN A 124 7.35 -6.99 -4.92
C GLN A 124 7.80 -5.76 -5.71
N TRP A 125 8.27 -4.71 -5.07
CA TRP A 125 8.63 -3.46 -5.73
C TRP A 125 10.13 -3.24 -5.76
N LYS A 126 10.59 -2.64 -6.87
CA LYS A 126 11.96 -2.13 -7.02
C LYS A 126 11.92 -0.73 -7.60
N ALA A 127 12.88 0.09 -7.21
CA ALA A 127 13.11 1.43 -7.69
C ALA A 127 14.56 1.63 -8.10
N ARG A 128 14.77 2.48 -9.12
CA ARG A 128 16.07 2.97 -9.56
C ARG A 128 15.86 4.11 -10.54
N ASP A 129 16.78 5.06 -10.57
CA ASP A 129 16.79 6.17 -11.54
C ASP A 129 15.44 6.90 -11.57
N GLU A 130 14.89 7.20 -10.38
CA GLU A 130 13.58 7.86 -10.17
C GLU A 130 12.37 7.10 -10.73
N MET A 131 12.55 5.87 -11.19
CA MET A 131 11.47 4.99 -11.64
C MET A 131 11.28 3.86 -10.64
N PHE A 132 10.09 3.27 -10.63
CA PHE A 132 9.86 2.03 -9.90
C PHE A 132 8.94 1.09 -10.65
N TRP A 133 9.09 -0.21 -10.40
CA TRP A 133 8.47 -1.28 -11.16
C TRP A 133 8.23 -2.53 -10.31
N PRO A 134 7.30 -3.40 -10.75
CA PRO A 134 7.03 -4.67 -10.09
C PRO A 134 8.09 -5.73 -10.43
N GLY A 135 8.68 -6.34 -9.41
CA GLY A 135 9.45 -7.58 -9.49
C GLY A 135 10.62 -7.53 -10.46
N SER A 136 10.58 -8.39 -11.48
CA SER A 136 11.60 -8.48 -12.54
C SER A 136 11.29 -7.63 -13.77
N HIS A 137 10.14 -6.94 -13.83
CA HIS A 137 9.66 -6.24 -15.02
C HIS A 137 10.27 -4.83 -15.16
N GLN A 138 11.60 -4.72 -15.24
CA GLN A 138 12.27 -3.42 -15.38
C GLN A 138 11.93 -2.68 -16.69
N ASP A 139 11.41 -3.41 -17.67
CA ASP A 139 10.87 -2.89 -18.93
C ASP A 139 9.50 -2.22 -18.78
N LYS A 140 8.80 -2.42 -17.65
CA LYS A 140 7.48 -1.86 -17.37
C LYS A 140 7.50 -1.09 -16.05
N VAL A 141 7.30 0.22 -16.09
CA VAL A 141 7.44 1.11 -14.92
C VAL A 141 6.12 1.76 -14.55
N VAL A 142 6.01 2.19 -13.29
CA VAL A 142 4.86 2.94 -12.82
C VAL A 142 4.79 4.28 -13.55
N THR A 143 3.65 4.51 -14.18
CA THR A 143 3.39 5.63 -15.08
C THR A 143 2.09 6.30 -14.68
N LEU A 144 2.04 7.63 -14.75
CA LEU A 144 0.82 8.38 -14.56
C LEU A 144 0.17 8.74 -15.90
N LEU A 145 -1.04 8.22 -16.12
CA LEU A 145 -1.84 8.54 -17.30
C LEU A 145 -2.86 9.61 -16.98
N SER A 146 -3.00 10.58 -17.88
CA SER A 146 -4.09 11.56 -17.88
C SER A 146 -5.17 11.14 -18.88
N ASP A 147 -6.42 11.41 -18.57
CA ASP A 147 -7.54 11.30 -19.52
C ASP A 147 -7.73 12.57 -20.38
N GLY A 148 -6.89 13.59 -20.18
CA GLY A 148 -7.01 14.90 -20.85
C GLY A 148 -8.07 15.83 -20.26
N HIS A 149 -8.84 15.37 -19.27
CA HIS A 149 -9.88 16.14 -18.57
C HIS A 149 -9.52 16.43 -17.11
N GLY A 150 -8.24 16.26 -16.76
CA GLY A 150 -7.72 16.50 -15.42
C GLY A 150 -7.78 15.29 -14.50
N ASN A 151 -8.35 14.16 -14.93
CA ASN A 151 -8.28 12.93 -14.15
C ASN A 151 -6.99 12.18 -14.47
N HIS A 152 -6.46 11.55 -13.44
CA HIS A 152 -5.21 10.82 -13.53
C HIS A 152 -5.37 9.44 -12.91
N ARG A 153 -4.66 8.46 -13.46
CA ARG A 153 -4.56 7.12 -12.88
C ARG A 153 -3.12 6.62 -12.96
N ALA A 154 -2.71 5.93 -11.91
CA ALA A 154 -1.41 5.26 -11.89
C ALA A 154 -1.56 3.84 -12.48
N VAL A 155 -0.63 3.50 -13.36
CA VAL A 155 -0.59 2.22 -14.09
C VAL A 155 0.84 1.71 -14.16
N VAL A 156 1.02 0.46 -14.58
CA VAL A 156 2.29 -0.06 -15.09
C VAL A 156 2.23 -0.07 -16.62
N ALA A 157 3.21 0.57 -17.26
CA ALA A 157 3.29 0.74 -18.71
C ALA A 157 4.73 0.57 -19.22
N PRO A 158 4.96 0.39 -20.53
CA PRO A 158 6.32 0.25 -21.07
C PRO A 158 7.18 1.45 -20.69
N ARG A 159 8.43 1.19 -20.31
CA ARG A 159 9.42 2.23 -20.01
C ARG A 159 9.72 3.07 -21.24
N GLY A 160 9.96 4.37 -21.04
CA GLY A 160 10.32 5.33 -22.09
C GLY A 160 9.19 6.29 -22.49
N THR A 161 8.14 6.41 -21.68
CA THR A 161 7.05 7.37 -21.89
C THR A 161 7.10 8.48 -20.82
N ALA A 162 6.31 9.54 -21.01
CA ALA A 162 6.21 10.63 -20.04
C ALA A 162 5.56 10.17 -18.71
N ASN A 163 5.75 10.94 -17.63
CA ASN A 163 5.16 10.71 -16.31
C ASN A 163 5.59 9.39 -15.65
N GLN A 164 6.86 9.01 -15.83
CA GLN A 164 7.45 7.78 -15.29
C GLN A 164 8.43 8.01 -14.14
N THR A 165 8.74 9.28 -13.86
CA THR A 165 9.67 9.72 -12.82
C THR A 165 8.91 10.06 -11.53
N TRP A 166 9.47 9.65 -10.40
CA TRP A 166 8.86 9.72 -9.09
C TRP A 166 9.89 10.09 -8.03
N ARG A 167 9.49 11.02 -7.16
CA ARG A 167 10.19 11.40 -5.95
C ARG A 167 9.64 10.63 -4.75
N PHE A 168 10.55 10.21 -3.89
CA PHE A 168 10.22 9.72 -2.56
C PHE A 168 10.53 10.80 -1.54
N GLU A 169 9.52 11.61 -1.19
CA GLU A 169 9.67 12.69 -0.23
C GLU A 169 9.54 12.13 1.19
N GLU A 170 10.64 12.06 1.95
CA GLU A 170 10.59 11.62 3.35
C GLU A 170 9.58 12.45 4.17
N VAL A 171 8.85 11.77 5.04
CA VAL A 171 7.84 12.36 5.92
C VAL A 171 8.08 11.85 7.34
N ASP A 172 8.08 12.76 8.31
CA ASP A 172 8.05 12.38 9.71
C ASP A 172 6.61 12.18 10.18
N LEU A 173 6.35 11.02 10.79
CA LEU A 173 5.10 10.73 11.48
C LEU A 173 5.38 10.62 13.00
N PRO A 174 5.10 11.68 13.79
CA PRO A 174 5.44 11.69 15.20
C PRO A 174 4.82 10.53 16.00
N GLY A 175 5.67 9.81 16.73
CA GLY A 175 5.24 8.67 17.55
C GLY A 175 5.04 7.38 16.76
N GLU A 176 5.49 7.32 15.50
CA GLU A 176 5.40 6.14 14.66
C GLU A 176 6.76 5.68 14.16
N ALA A 177 6.85 4.38 13.90
CA ALA A 177 8.04 3.77 13.33
C ALA A 177 7.67 2.78 12.24
N VAL A 178 8.48 2.73 11.19
CA VAL A 178 8.38 1.69 10.16
C VAL A 178 8.70 0.35 10.81
N PRO A 179 7.85 -0.69 10.65
CA PRO A 179 8.10 -1.98 11.27
C PRO A 179 9.32 -2.66 10.65
N VAL A 180 10.29 -3.06 11.46
CA VAL A 180 11.47 -3.83 11.03
C VAL A 180 11.39 -5.32 11.43
N ARG A 181 10.29 -5.73 12.08
CA ARG A 181 10.00 -7.12 12.46
C ARG A 181 8.53 -7.46 12.26
N LYS A 182 8.23 -8.75 12.03
CA LYS A 182 6.86 -9.27 11.85
C LYS A 182 5.93 -8.94 13.02
N LYS A 183 6.45 -8.90 14.26
CA LYS A 183 5.63 -8.55 15.43
C LYS A 183 5.17 -7.09 15.42
N GLY A 184 5.97 -6.18 14.86
CA GLY A 184 5.61 -4.76 14.69
C GLY A 184 4.35 -4.53 13.83
N GLN A 185 4.03 -5.44 12.91
CA GLN A 185 2.79 -5.40 12.11
C GLN A 185 1.52 -5.54 12.98
N TYR A 186 1.60 -6.33 14.06
CA TYR A 186 0.47 -6.67 14.93
C TYR A 186 0.59 -6.02 16.32
N ALA A 187 1.54 -5.09 16.49
CA ALA A 187 1.81 -4.46 17.76
C ALA A 187 0.57 -3.68 18.24
N VAL A 188 -0.09 -4.21 19.26
CA VAL A 188 -1.14 -3.53 20.02
C VAL A 188 -0.74 -3.67 21.48
N ARG A 189 -0.27 -2.57 22.08
CA ARG A 189 0.02 -2.50 23.51
C ARG A 189 -1.12 -1.82 24.23
N GLU A 190 -1.39 -2.25 25.46
CA GLU A 190 -2.37 -1.60 26.32
C GLU A 190 -2.03 -0.10 26.46
N GLY A 191 -2.99 0.77 26.14
CA GLY A 191 -2.80 2.22 26.13
C GLY A 191 -2.17 2.81 24.86
N GLN A 192 -1.89 2.04 23.81
CA GLN A 192 -1.38 2.53 22.52
C GLN A 192 -2.44 2.53 21.41
N GLU A 193 -2.30 3.44 20.44
CA GLU A 193 -3.26 3.62 19.34
C GLU A 193 -3.05 2.56 18.24
N ALA A 194 -4.04 1.69 18.02
CA ALA A 194 -3.93 0.58 17.07
C ALA A 194 -3.75 1.01 15.59
N SER A 195 -4.08 2.24 15.23
CA SER A 195 -3.87 2.80 13.88
C SER A 195 -2.42 3.24 13.62
N LYS A 196 -1.60 3.36 14.67
CA LYS A 196 -0.18 3.74 14.56
C LYS A 196 0.72 2.54 14.29
N TRP A 197 1.88 2.85 13.73
CA TRP A 197 2.95 1.89 13.47
C TRP A 197 4.00 1.94 14.57
N TYR A 198 4.43 0.77 15.03
CA TYR A 198 5.38 0.65 16.12
C TYR A 198 6.50 -0.31 15.73
N ASP A 199 7.70 0.00 16.22
CA ASP A 199 8.77 -0.98 16.26
C ASP A 199 8.72 -1.74 17.59
N GLU A 200 8.86 -3.06 17.52
CA GLU A 200 8.96 -3.90 18.70
C GLU A 200 10.41 -4.31 18.93
N TYR A 201 11.04 -3.65 19.90
CA TYR A 201 12.33 -4.06 20.47
C TYR A 201 12.27 -5.43 21.15
#